data_AF-A0A7K4H9B4-F1
#
_entry.id   AF-A0A7K4H9B4-F1
#
_cell.length_a   1.000
_cell.length_b   1.000
_cell.length_c   1.000
_cell.angle_alpha   90.00
_cell.angle_beta   90.00
_cell.angle_gamma   90.00
#
_symmetry.space_group_name_H-M   'P 1'
#
loop_
_entity.id
_entity.type
_entity.pdbx_description
1 polymer ?
#
loop_
_entity_poly.entity_id
_entity_poly.type
_entity_poly.pdbx_seq_one_letter_code
_entity_poly.pdbx_strand_id
1 'polypeptide(L)'
;MSEEKPTPVRSERNKLVGPGLGLIIMGLAYLVWWLLFIEYAILDSRWTHNIAYAIIILNVGLAWYHKTPISRIVAMIQSFMLPVTGSGSFNTVICTLISSIILVIWIIIVLLEKTKGREFLEEKLSKRGKNWLTMHTIILAWILVGHMGLMFLIVRLPLEAQLYSYGETAGYLINLPPESYEFATWTFNIGLFILISVILWEQYKMGYNIQNNPWPRKSFWVVLLTMGASLVTLAIQSVTVGMDWVGVVYG
;
A
#
# COMPACT_ATOMS: atom_id res chain seq x y z
N MET A 1 22.37 13.36 -38.02
CA MET A 1 21.35 12.30 -37.87
C MET A 1 21.88 11.30 -36.87
N SER A 2 21.42 11.35 -35.61
CA SER A 2 21.78 10.33 -34.63
C SER A 2 21.05 9.04 -35.00
N GLU A 3 21.79 7.97 -35.24
CA GLU A 3 21.23 6.63 -35.41
C GLU A 3 20.38 6.28 -34.19
N GLU A 4 19.06 6.26 -34.39
CA GLU A 4 18.12 5.78 -33.40
C GLU A 4 18.34 4.28 -33.27
N LYS A 5 19.08 3.87 -32.23
CA LYS A 5 19.35 2.45 -31.98
C LYS A 5 18.02 1.70 -31.89
N PRO A 6 17.84 0.59 -32.62
CA PRO A 6 16.61 -0.18 -32.60
C PRO A 6 16.33 -0.62 -31.16
N THR A 7 15.19 -0.19 -30.63
CA THR A 7 14.73 -0.54 -29.30
C THR A 7 14.59 -2.06 -29.24
N PRO A 8 15.32 -2.76 -28.34
CA PRO A 8 15.25 -4.21 -28.29
C PRO A 8 13.82 -4.64 -28.01
N VAL A 9 13.31 -5.58 -28.81
CA VAL A 9 12.00 -6.22 -28.63
C VAL A 9 12.01 -6.89 -27.26
N ARG A 10 11.55 -6.17 -26.23
CA ARG A 10 11.48 -6.66 -24.86
C ARG A 10 10.42 -7.77 -24.83
N SER A 11 10.86 -9.00 -24.57
CA SER A 11 10.00 -10.19 -24.44
C SER A 11 8.78 -9.95 -23.52
N GLU A 12 7.65 -10.61 -23.78
CA GLU A 12 6.41 -10.64 -22.96
C GLU A 12 6.67 -10.74 -21.44
N ARG A 13 7.73 -11.46 -21.04
CA ARG A 13 8.21 -11.61 -19.66
C ARG A 13 8.47 -10.26 -18.94
N ASN A 14 8.74 -9.21 -19.69
CA ASN A 14 9.05 -7.89 -19.15
C ASN A 14 7.80 -7.06 -18.79
N LYS A 15 6.59 -7.50 -19.18
CA LYS A 15 5.33 -6.80 -18.87
C LYS A 15 4.85 -7.01 -17.43
N LEU A 16 5.33 -8.06 -16.76
CA LEU A 16 4.91 -8.41 -15.41
C LEU A 16 5.68 -7.65 -14.33
N VAL A 17 6.88 -7.15 -14.62
CA VAL A 17 7.73 -6.46 -13.63
C VAL A 17 7.41 -4.97 -13.63
N GLY A 18 6.75 -4.51 -12.57
CA GLY A 18 6.36 -3.11 -12.36
C GLY A 18 5.88 -2.87 -10.93
N PRO A 19 5.22 -1.72 -10.65
CA PRO A 19 4.80 -1.34 -9.31
C PRO A 19 3.78 -2.33 -8.74
N GLY A 20 2.90 -2.88 -9.58
CA GLY A 20 1.94 -3.90 -9.18
C GLY A 20 2.60 -5.11 -8.53
N LEU A 21 3.60 -5.72 -9.17
CA LEU A 21 4.32 -6.88 -8.62
C LEU A 21 5.04 -6.51 -7.32
N GLY A 22 5.68 -5.35 -7.28
CA GLY A 22 6.35 -4.87 -6.07
C GLY A 22 5.35 -4.80 -4.91
N LEU A 23 4.19 -4.18 -5.12
CA LEU A 23 3.16 -4.05 -4.08
C LEU A 23 2.50 -5.39 -3.71
N ILE A 24 2.36 -6.33 -4.65
CA ILE A 24 1.93 -7.70 -4.32
C ILE A 24 2.94 -8.34 -3.36
N ILE A 25 4.23 -8.27 -3.68
CA ILE A 25 5.29 -8.83 -2.84
C ILE A 25 5.31 -8.14 -1.47
N MET A 26 5.23 -6.81 -1.44
CA MET A 26 5.18 -6.03 -0.21
C MET A 26 3.97 -6.37 0.64
N GLY A 27 2.77 -6.38 0.05
CA GLY A 27 1.53 -6.71 0.74
C GLY A 27 1.50 -8.14 1.27
N LEU A 28 1.97 -9.12 0.49
CA LEU A 28 2.06 -10.51 0.94
C LEU A 28 3.10 -10.69 2.05
N ALA A 29 4.30 -10.14 1.89
CA ALA A 29 5.33 -10.22 2.91
C ALA A 29 4.87 -9.57 4.23
N TYR A 30 4.22 -8.42 4.12
CA TYR A 30 3.70 -7.70 5.29
C TYR A 30 2.53 -8.43 5.95
N LEU A 31 1.64 -9.04 5.15
CA LEU A 31 0.53 -9.83 5.66
C LEU A 31 1.04 -11.09 6.38
N VAL A 32 1.98 -11.82 5.77
CA VAL A 32 2.59 -13.01 6.37
C VAL A 32 3.29 -12.64 7.67
N TRP A 33 4.05 -11.54 7.70
CA TRP A 33 4.69 -11.05 8.92
C TRP A 33 3.68 -10.86 10.05
N TRP A 34 2.62 -10.07 9.84
CA TRP A 34 1.64 -9.78 10.90
C TRP A 34 0.73 -10.95 11.26
N LEU A 35 0.56 -11.93 10.37
CA LEU A 35 -0.11 -13.18 10.71
C LEU A 35 0.78 -14.14 11.52
N LEU A 36 2.09 -14.14 11.29
CA LEU A 36 3.03 -14.91 12.11
C LEU A 36 3.13 -14.33 13.53
N PHE A 37 3.06 -13.00 13.64
CA PHE A 37 3.10 -12.26 14.89
C PHE A 37 1.70 -11.84 15.37
N ILE A 38 0.69 -12.69 15.15
CA ILE A 38 -0.71 -12.38 15.49
C ILE A 38 -0.94 -12.19 17.00
N GLU A 39 -0.05 -12.75 17.83
CA GLU A 39 -0.08 -12.61 19.30
C GLU A 39 -0.09 -11.15 19.75
N TYR A 40 0.64 -10.26 19.07
CA TYR A 40 0.61 -8.82 19.38
C TYR A 40 -0.80 -8.23 19.19
N ALA A 41 -1.53 -8.67 18.16
CA ALA A 41 -2.91 -8.23 17.92
C ALA A 41 -3.91 -8.84 18.90
N ILE A 42 -3.61 -10.00 19.47
CA ILE A 42 -4.43 -10.62 20.53
C ILE A 42 -4.24 -9.87 21.85
N LEU A 43 -3.00 -9.49 22.17
CA LEU A 43 -2.66 -8.73 23.38
C LEU A 43 -3.13 -7.28 23.29
N ASP A 44 -3.00 -6.66 22.13
CA ASP A 44 -3.49 -5.32 21.85
C ASP A 44 -4.09 -5.24 20.44
N SER A 45 -5.42 -5.16 20.39
CA SER A 45 -6.18 -5.11 19.14
C SER A 45 -5.82 -3.93 18.23
N ARG A 46 -5.17 -2.89 18.75
CA ARG A 46 -4.72 -1.74 17.97
C ARG A 46 -3.76 -2.16 16.86
N TRP A 47 -2.95 -3.20 17.06
CA TRP A 47 -2.00 -3.74 16.08
C TRP A 47 -2.65 -4.35 14.82
N THR A 48 -3.95 -4.63 14.85
CA THR A 48 -4.67 -5.18 13.67
C THR A 48 -4.61 -4.26 12.45
N HIS A 49 -4.36 -2.96 12.63
CA HIS A 49 -4.20 -1.99 11.56
C HIS A 49 -3.15 -2.40 10.52
N ASN A 50 -2.10 -3.13 10.93
CA ASN A 50 -1.07 -3.59 10.03
C ASN A 50 -1.56 -4.68 9.06
N ILE A 51 -2.49 -5.51 9.50
CA ILE A 51 -3.18 -6.47 8.64
C ILE A 51 -4.03 -5.72 7.60
N ALA A 52 -4.73 -4.66 8.02
CA ALA A 52 -5.47 -3.79 7.09
C ALA A 52 -4.53 -3.19 6.03
N TYR A 53 -3.40 -2.61 6.44
CA TYR A 53 -2.41 -2.04 5.52
C TYR A 53 -1.91 -3.05 4.49
N ALA A 54 -1.54 -4.25 4.95
CA ALA A 54 -1.06 -5.32 4.09
C ALA A 54 -2.11 -5.76 3.05
N ILE A 55 -3.36 -5.93 3.49
CA ILE A 55 -4.51 -6.26 2.63
C ILE A 55 -4.73 -5.18 1.57
N ILE A 56 -4.67 -3.90 1.96
CA ILE A 56 -4.88 -2.78 1.05
C ILE A 56 -3.76 -2.73 0.01
N ILE A 57 -2.49 -2.74 0.43
CA ILE A 57 -1.32 -2.72 -0.45
C ILE A 57 -1.39 -3.88 -1.46
N LEU A 58 -1.71 -5.09 -0.98
CA LEU A 58 -1.88 -6.27 -1.81
C LEU A 58 -3.00 -6.09 -2.86
N ASN A 59 -4.17 -5.61 -2.44
CA ASN A 59 -5.29 -5.40 -3.35
C ASN A 59 -4.97 -4.40 -4.45
N VAL A 60 -4.33 -3.27 -4.12
CA VAL A 60 -3.94 -2.28 -5.14
C VAL A 60 -2.89 -2.87 -6.09
N GLY A 61 -1.93 -3.65 -5.57
CA GLY A 61 -0.96 -4.39 -6.38
C GLY A 61 -1.61 -5.39 -7.34
N LEU A 62 -2.62 -6.14 -6.89
CA LEU A 62 -3.37 -7.10 -7.73
C LEU A 62 -4.24 -6.38 -8.78
N ALA A 63 -4.92 -5.30 -8.39
CA ALA A 63 -5.72 -4.47 -9.28
C ALA A 63 -4.88 -3.83 -10.40
N TRP A 64 -3.56 -3.71 -10.22
CA TRP A 64 -2.64 -3.34 -11.29
C TRP A 64 -2.75 -4.22 -12.54
N TYR A 65 -2.92 -5.53 -12.35
CA TYR A 65 -2.97 -6.51 -13.43
C TYR A 65 -4.37 -6.70 -13.99
N HIS A 66 -5.41 -6.54 -13.16
CA HIS A 66 -6.80 -6.62 -13.60
C HIS A 66 -7.33 -5.23 -13.98
N LYS A 67 -7.07 -4.81 -15.23
CA LYS A 67 -7.24 -3.42 -15.70
C LYS A 67 -8.69 -3.01 -16.04
N THR A 68 -9.67 -3.51 -15.31
CA THR A 68 -11.09 -3.14 -15.54
C THR A 68 -11.48 -1.91 -14.72
N PRO A 69 -12.43 -1.07 -15.19
CA PRO A 69 -12.88 0.11 -14.45
C PRO A 69 -13.32 -0.20 -13.02
N ILE A 70 -14.10 -1.25 -12.82
CA ILE A 70 -14.58 -1.65 -11.49
C ILE A 70 -13.40 -2.04 -10.60
N SER A 71 -12.48 -2.86 -11.10
CA SER A 71 -11.26 -3.25 -10.36
C SER A 71 -10.48 -2.04 -9.87
N ARG A 72 -10.34 -1.00 -10.70
CA ARG A 72 -9.63 0.23 -10.32
C ARG A 72 -10.40 1.10 -9.33
N ILE A 73 -11.72 1.20 -9.46
CA ILE A 73 -12.57 1.89 -8.48
C ILE A 73 -12.44 1.22 -7.12
N VAL A 74 -12.55 -0.11 -7.08
CA VAL A 74 -12.43 -0.87 -5.83
C VAL A 74 -11.04 -0.69 -5.22
N ALA A 75 -9.97 -0.74 -6.02
CA ALA A 75 -8.62 -0.46 -5.53
C ALA A 75 -8.46 0.96 -4.97
N MET A 76 -9.10 1.96 -5.59
CA MET A 76 -9.13 3.33 -5.07
C MET A 76 -9.87 3.41 -3.74
N ILE A 77 -11.05 2.81 -3.63
CA ILE A 77 -11.82 2.74 -2.37
C ILE A 77 -11.00 2.03 -1.29
N GLN A 78 -10.37 0.91 -1.64
CA GLN A 78 -9.52 0.15 -0.74
C GLN A 78 -8.33 0.98 -0.28
N SER A 79 -7.66 1.69 -1.18
CA SER A 79 -6.54 2.58 -0.83
C SER A 79 -6.95 3.75 0.06
N PHE A 80 -8.20 4.22 -0.02
CA PHE A 80 -8.71 5.25 0.88
C PHE A 80 -8.77 4.77 2.33
N MET A 81 -8.89 3.46 2.56
CA MET A 81 -8.84 2.89 3.91
C MET A 81 -7.45 3.02 4.56
N LEU A 82 -6.37 3.27 3.80
CA LEU A 82 -5.03 3.48 4.38
C LEU A 82 -4.97 4.74 5.26
N PRO A 83 -5.23 5.96 4.75
CA PRO A 83 -5.21 7.15 5.60
C PRO A 83 -6.29 7.13 6.69
N VAL A 84 -7.45 6.51 6.45
CA VAL A 84 -8.49 6.33 7.48
C VAL A 84 -8.01 5.46 8.63
N THR A 85 -7.33 4.36 8.32
CA THR A 85 -6.77 3.46 9.33
C THR A 85 -5.57 4.12 10.01
N GLY A 86 -4.70 4.76 9.24
CA GLY A 86 -3.49 5.42 9.73
C GLY A 86 -3.68 6.77 10.40
N SER A 87 -4.89 7.31 10.43
CA SER A 87 -5.22 8.46 11.30
C SER A 87 -5.56 8.04 12.72
N GLY A 88 -5.88 6.77 12.96
CA GLY A 88 -6.39 6.27 14.24
C GLY A 88 -7.77 6.81 14.60
N SER A 89 -8.53 7.34 13.62
CA SER A 89 -9.87 7.87 13.86
C SER A 89 -10.94 6.79 14.06
N PHE A 90 -10.64 5.56 13.66
CA PHE A 90 -11.56 4.41 13.74
C PHE A 90 -10.88 3.22 14.38
N ASN A 91 -11.69 2.35 14.99
CA ASN A 91 -11.23 1.08 15.53
C ASN A 91 -10.57 0.23 14.43
N THR A 92 -9.35 -0.21 14.69
CA THR A 92 -8.50 -0.86 13.69
C THR A 92 -8.95 -2.28 13.35
N VAL A 93 -9.65 -2.96 14.26
CA VAL A 93 -10.31 -4.24 13.98
C VAL A 93 -11.42 -4.02 12.95
N ILE A 94 -12.24 -2.99 13.11
CA ILE A 94 -13.29 -2.63 12.15
C ILE A 94 -12.66 -2.27 10.79
N CYS A 95 -11.61 -1.46 10.76
CA CYS A 95 -10.89 -1.13 9.53
C CYS A 95 -10.34 -2.38 8.82
N THR A 96 -9.82 -3.35 9.57
CA THR A 96 -9.31 -4.62 9.05
C THR A 96 -10.42 -5.47 8.47
N LEU A 97 -11.57 -5.57 9.15
CA LEU A 97 -12.74 -6.29 8.67
C LEU A 97 -13.29 -5.66 7.37
N ILE A 98 -13.45 -4.35 7.33
CA ILE A 98 -13.88 -3.62 6.13
C ILE A 98 -12.91 -3.87 4.97
N SER A 99 -11.61 -3.73 5.22
CA SER A 99 -10.58 -3.95 4.19
C SER A 99 -10.60 -5.40 3.66
N SER A 100 -10.84 -6.37 4.54
CA SER A 100 -11.00 -7.79 4.18
C SER A 100 -12.24 -8.02 3.32
N ILE A 101 -13.38 -7.44 3.70
CA ILE A 101 -14.65 -7.53 2.96
C ILE A 101 -14.48 -6.96 1.55
N ILE A 102 -13.86 -5.78 1.42
CA ILE A 102 -13.61 -5.15 0.12
C ILE A 102 -12.67 -6.01 -0.74
N LEU A 103 -11.62 -6.61 -0.16
CA LEU A 103 -10.75 -7.56 -0.89
C LEU A 103 -11.54 -8.76 -1.40
N VAL A 104 -12.41 -9.36 -0.57
CA VAL A 104 -13.27 -10.49 -0.97
C VAL A 104 -14.22 -10.08 -2.11
N ILE A 105 -14.85 -8.91 -2.01
CA ILE A 105 -15.71 -8.36 -3.07
C ILE A 105 -14.91 -8.17 -4.37
N TRP A 106 -13.69 -7.64 -4.28
CA TRP A 106 -12.81 -7.48 -5.44
C TRP A 106 -12.49 -8.83 -6.10
N ILE A 107 -12.15 -9.86 -5.31
CA ILE A 107 -11.87 -11.21 -5.81
C ILE A 107 -13.10 -11.76 -6.54
N ILE A 108 -14.30 -11.63 -5.96
CA ILE A 108 -15.55 -12.08 -6.59
C ILE A 108 -15.76 -11.37 -7.93
N ILE A 109 -15.57 -10.04 -7.99
CA ILE A 109 -15.69 -9.27 -9.23
C ILE A 109 -14.73 -9.80 -10.30
N VAL A 110 -13.45 -9.99 -9.96
CA VAL A 110 -12.43 -10.48 -10.89
C VAL A 110 -12.79 -11.88 -11.41
N LEU A 111 -13.23 -12.78 -10.53
CA LEU A 111 -13.65 -14.14 -10.91
C LEU A 111 -14.87 -14.12 -11.83
N LEU A 112 -15.85 -13.27 -11.58
CA LEU A 112 -17.03 -13.13 -12.42
C LEU A 112 -16.70 -12.54 -13.79
N GLU A 113 -15.85 -11.50 -13.86
CA GLU A 113 -15.41 -10.92 -15.14
C GLU A 113 -14.60 -11.93 -15.96
N LYS A 114 -13.68 -12.67 -15.31
CA LYS A 114 -12.91 -13.72 -15.98
C LYS A 114 -13.78 -14.86 -16.49
N THR A 115 -14.74 -15.31 -15.69
CA THR A 115 -15.66 -16.40 -16.07
C THR A 115 -16.59 -15.99 -17.22
N LYS A 116 -17.06 -14.74 -17.23
CA LYS A 116 -17.95 -14.22 -18.29
C LYS A 116 -17.22 -13.81 -19.55
N GLY A 117 -15.89 -13.65 -19.51
CA GLY A 117 -15.09 -13.19 -20.65
C GLY A 117 -15.37 -11.75 -21.10
N ARG A 118 -16.13 -10.97 -20.32
CA ARG A 118 -16.45 -9.56 -20.57
C ARG A 118 -16.44 -8.77 -19.27
N GLU A 119 -16.12 -7.48 -19.36
CA GLU A 119 -16.10 -6.59 -18.19
C GLU A 119 -17.52 -6.09 -17.86
N PHE A 120 -17.82 -5.86 -16.59
CA PHE A 120 -19.18 -5.46 -16.18
C PHE A 120 -19.63 -4.10 -16.74
N LEU A 121 -18.70 -3.18 -16.97
CA LEU A 121 -18.99 -1.82 -17.46
C LEU A 121 -18.64 -1.63 -18.94
N GLU A 122 -18.30 -2.71 -19.66
CA GLU A 122 -17.84 -2.63 -21.04
C GLU A 122 -18.85 -1.96 -21.98
N GLU A 123 -20.12 -2.35 -21.86
CA GLU A 123 -21.22 -1.84 -22.71
C GLU A 123 -21.75 -0.47 -22.23
N LYS A 124 -21.48 -0.10 -20.98
CA LYS A 124 -22.05 1.11 -20.34
C LYS A 124 -21.14 2.33 -20.46
N LEU A 125 -19.84 2.13 -20.68
CA LEU A 125 -18.86 3.21 -20.73
C LEU A 125 -18.32 3.39 -22.15
N SER A 126 -18.25 4.65 -22.59
CA SER A 126 -17.48 4.97 -23.78
C SER A 126 -16.00 4.61 -23.59
N LYS A 127 -15.29 4.30 -24.68
CA LYS A 127 -13.85 4.00 -24.65
C LYS A 127 -13.04 5.09 -23.92
N ARG A 128 -13.41 6.37 -24.12
CA ARG A 128 -12.80 7.51 -23.43
C ARG A 128 -13.08 7.48 -21.93
N GLY A 129 -14.33 7.23 -21.52
CA GLY A 129 -14.72 7.13 -20.11
C GLY A 129 -14.02 5.98 -19.40
N LYS A 130 -13.97 4.80 -20.03
CA LYS A 130 -13.24 3.62 -19.53
C LYS A 130 -11.76 3.94 -19.27
N ASN A 131 -11.09 4.53 -20.27
CA ASN A 131 -9.68 4.90 -20.16
C ASN A 131 -9.46 5.93 -19.06
N TRP A 132 -10.25 7.01 -19.06
CA TRP A 132 -10.15 8.08 -18.06
C TRP A 132 -10.28 7.51 -16.65
N LEU A 133 -11.31 6.70 -16.40
CA LEU A 133 -11.58 6.13 -15.10
C LEU A 133 -10.46 5.19 -14.67
N THR A 134 -10.02 4.28 -15.55
CA THR A 134 -8.93 3.33 -15.27
C THR A 134 -7.62 4.05 -14.94
N MET A 135 -7.31 5.16 -15.62
CA MET A 135 -6.09 5.95 -15.40
C MET A 135 -6.12 6.74 -14.09
N HIS A 136 -7.20 7.46 -13.81
CA HIS A 136 -7.24 8.38 -12.68
C HIS A 136 -7.42 7.64 -11.37
N THR A 137 -8.27 6.60 -11.34
CA THR A 137 -8.51 5.83 -10.11
C THR A 137 -7.26 5.10 -9.63
N ILE A 138 -6.42 4.56 -10.53
CA ILE A 138 -5.15 3.96 -10.10
C ILE A 138 -4.12 4.98 -9.63
N ILE A 139 -4.07 6.19 -10.23
CA ILE A 139 -3.19 7.27 -9.76
C ILE A 139 -3.62 7.73 -8.37
N LEU A 140 -4.93 7.92 -8.17
CA LEU A 140 -5.48 8.23 -6.85
C LEU A 140 -5.15 7.13 -5.85
N ALA A 141 -5.24 5.86 -6.25
CA ALA A 141 -4.85 4.76 -5.38
C ALA A 141 -3.38 4.82 -4.98
N TRP A 142 -2.48 5.14 -5.91
CA TRP A 142 -1.06 5.36 -5.61
C TRP A 142 -0.84 6.50 -4.63
N ILE A 143 -1.50 7.64 -4.85
CA ILE A 143 -1.39 8.80 -3.96
C ILE A 143 -1.87 8.44 -2.56
N LEU A 144 -2.99 7.72 -2.45
CA LEU A 144 -3.55 7.28 -1.17
C LEU A 144 -2.65 6.25 -0.46
N VAL A 145 -1.96 5.37 -1.20
CA VAL A 145 -0.94 4.50 -0.61
C VAL A 145 0.23 5.30 -0.04
N GLY A 146 0.73 6.30 -0.76
CA GLY A 146 1.78 7.20 -0.26
C GLY A 146 1.32 8.09 0.89
N HIS A 147 0.04 8.45 0.94
CA HIS A 147 -0.55 9.32 1.97
C HIS A 147 -0.41 8.73 3.38
N MET A 148 -0.40 7.40 3.53
CA MET A 148 -0.13 6.74 4.82
C MET A 148 1.17 7.26 5.46
N GLY A 149 2.24 7.41 4.67
CA GLY A 149 3.51 7.93 5.17
C GLY A 149 3.44 9.38 5.63
N LEU A 150 2.63 10.21 4.98
CA LEU A 150 2.41 11.60 5.39
C LEU A 150 1.61 11.68 6.70
N MET A 151 0.57 10.85 6.85
CA MET A 151 -0.21 10.79 8.09
C MET A 151 0.67 10.40 9.28
N PHE A 152 1.56 9.43 9.09
CA PHE A 152 2.52 9.06 10.13
C PHE A 152 3.48 10.21 10.47
N LEU A 153 4.21 10.72 9.48
CA LEU A 153 5.32 11.66 9.70
C LEU A 153 4.87 13.07 10.12
N ILE A 154 3.74 13.55 9.63
CA ILE A 154 3.30 14.95 9.82
C ILE A 154 2.23 15.06 10.91
N VAL A 155 1.35 14.06 11.04
CA VAL A 155 0.21 14.14 11.96
C VAL A 155 0.47 13.35 13.23
N ARG A 156 0.85 12.07 13.13
CA ARG A 156 0.97 11.21 14.31
C ARG A 156 2.26 11.46 15.08
N LEU A 157 3.39 11.31 14.41
CA LEU A 157 4.71 11.30 15.04
C LEU A 157 4.98 12.56 15.89
N PRO A 158 4.67 13.80 15.46
CA PRO A 158 4.93 14.99 16.27
C PRO A 158 4.04 15.10 17.52
N LEU A 159 2.88 14.45 17.52
CA LEU A 159 1.89 14.53 18.60
C LEU A 159 1.98 13.35 19.58
N GLU A 160 2.67 12.27 19.21
CA GLU A 160 2.67 11.02 19.98
C GLU A 160 3.10 11.20 21.43
N ALA A 161 4.27 11.81 21.65
CA ALA A 161 4.82 12.00 22.98
C ALA A 161 3.91 12.88 23.87
N GLN A 162 3.28 13.89 23.27
CA GLN A 162 2.32 14.73 23.97
C GLN A 162 1.05 13.94 24.34
N LEU A 163 0.46 13.21 23.40
CA LEU A 163 -0.73 12.39 23.65
C LEU A 163 -0.46 11.33 24.72
N TYR A 164 0.69 10.67 24.65
CA TYR A 164 1.05 9.65 25.62
C TYR A 164 1.16 10.22 27.05
N SER A 165 1.63 11.46 27.21
CA SER A 165 1.65 12.14 28.52
C SER A 165 0.25 12.38 29.12
N TYR A 166 -0.81 12.41 28.30
CA TYR A 166 -2.19 12.49 28.76
C TYR A 166 -2.81 11.11 29.04
N GLY A 167 -2.27 10.05 28.44
CA GLY A 167 -2.68 8.67 28.67
C GLY A 167 -2.66 7.81 27.41
N GLU A 168 -2.63 6.49 27.61
CA GLU A 168 -2.52 5.49 26.54
C GLU A 168 -3.68 5.44 25.55
N THR A 169 -4.78 6.15 25.84
CA THR A 169 -6.00 6.21 25.01
C THR A 169 -6.31 7.62 24.52
N ALA A 170 -5.38 8.56 24.64
CA ALA A 170 -5.58 9.93 24.19
C ALA A 170 -5.51 10.08 22.65
N GLY A 171 -6.50 10.75 22.06
CA GLY A 171 -6.50 11.06 20.63
C GLY A 171 -6.48 9.80 19.76
N TYR A 172 -5.50 9.68 18.86
CA TYR A 172 -5.37 8.51 17.99
C TYR A 172 -4.91 7.25 18.74
N LEU A 173 -4.32 7.39 19.94
CA LEU A 173 -3.79 6.27 20.72
C LEU A 173 -4.89 5.31 21.19
N ILE A 174 -6.15 5.75 21.18
CA ILE A 174 -7.31 4.88 21.43
C ILE A 174 -7.39 3.72 20.43
N ASN A 175 -6.94 3.93 19.18
CA ASN A 175 -7.08 2.96 18.10
C ASN A 175 -5.73 2.50 17.52
N LEU A 176 -4.65 3.26 17.70
CA LEU A 176 -3.32 2.92 17.20
C LEU A 176 -2.30 2.85 18.34
N PRO A 177 -1.34 1.91 18.28
CA PRO A 177 -0.25 1.89 19.25
C PRO A 177 0.70 3.08 19.01
N PRO A 178 1.52 3.44 20.02
CA PRO A 178 2.65 4.32 19.78
C PRO A 178 3.66 3.64 18.84
N GLU A 179 4.29 4.40 17.96
CA GLU A 179 5.23 3.89 16.94
C GLU A 179 6.47 4.79 16.77
N SER A 180 6.66 5.81 17.60
CA SER A 180 7.73 6.81 17.46
C SER A 180 9.13 6.23 17.58
N TYR A 181 9.31 5.12 18.30
CA TYR A 181 10.60 4.42 18.40
C TYR A 181 10.69 3.18 17.49
N GLU A 182 9.72 2.99 16.60
CA GLU A 182 9.79 1.93 15.59
C GLU A 182 10.53 2.39 14.33
N PHE A 183 11.85 2.22 14.32
CA PHE A 183 12.69 2.60 13.19
C PHE A 183 12.28 1.95 11.87
N ALA A 184 11.73 0.73 11.93
CA ALA A 184 11.18 0.04 10.78
C ALA A 184 10.00 0.79 10.15
N THR A 185 9.10 1.32 11.00
CA THR A 185 7.92 2.10 10.61
C THR A 185 8.33 3.43 9.97
N TRP A 186 9.32 4.13 10.52
CA TRP A 186 9.86 5.35 9.91
C TRP A 186 10.41 5.09 8.51
N THR A 187 11.27 4.07 8.40
CA THR A 187 11.94 3.72 7.14
C THR A 187 10.93 3.30 6.08
N PHE A 188 9.91 2.53 6.49
CA PHE A 188 8.82 2.13 5.60
C PHE A 188 8.06 3.34 5.05
N ASN A 189 7.65 4.25 5.93
CA ASN A 189 6.87 5.44 5.57
C ASN A 189 7.65 6.41 4.66
N ILE A 190 8.94 6.63 4.93
CA ILE A 190 9.81 7.41 4.03
C ILE A 190 9.95 6.70 2.67
N GLY A 191 10.15 5.38 2.68
CA GLY A 191 10.24 4.58 1.47
C GLY A 191 8.96 4.62 0.62
N LEU A 192 7.78 4.66 1.24
CA LEU A 192 6.50 4.85 0.54
C LEU A 192 6.42 6.22 -0.16
N PHE A 193 6.96 7.28 0.43
CA PHE A 193 7.02 8.61 -0.18
C PHE A 193 7.93 8.65 -1.42
N ILE A 194 9.09 7.98 -1.34
CA ILE A 194 9.99 7.81 -2.48
C ILE A 194 9.30 6.97 -3.56
N LEU A 195 8.63 5.88 -3.17
CA LEU A 195 7.91 5.00 -4.08
C LEU A 195 6.84 5.75 -4.87
N ILE A 196 5.98 6.53 -4.21
CA ILE A 196 4.93 7.26 -4.89
C ILE A 196 5.51 8.29 -5.87
N SER A 197 6.58 8.99 -5.48
CA SER A 197 7.26 9.94 -6.35
C SER A 197 7.79 9.28 -7.62
N VAL A 198 8.39 8.09 -7.49
CA VAL A 198 8.90 7.31 -8.62
C VAL A 198 7.77 6.76 -9.47
N ILE A 199 6.69 6.24 -8.88
CA ILE A 199 5.52 5.73 -9.62
C ILE A 199 4.87 6.84 -10.45
N LEU A 200 4.66 8.03 -9.87
CA LEU A 200 4.06 9.16 -10.57
C LEU A 200 4.95 9.65 -11.71
N TRP A 201 6.27 9.69 -11.50
CA TRP A 201 7.23 10.03 -12.54
C TRP A 201 7.23 9.00 -13.70
N GLU A 202 7.21 7.70 -13.39
CA GLU A 202 7.14 6.64 -14.40
C GLU A 202 5.82 6.69 -15.17
N GLN A 203 4.70 6.94 -14.49
CA GLN A 203 3.38 7.09 -15.10
C GLN A 203 3.35 8.29 -16.07
N TYR A 204 3.90 9.44 -15.64
CA TYR A 204 4.01 10.64 -16.47
C TYR A 204 4.86 10.38 -17.73
N LYS A 205 6.02 9.74 -17.58
CA LYS A 205 6.93 9.42 -18.70
C LYS A 205 6.32 8.45 -19.71
N MET A 206 5.46 7.55 -19.26
CA MET A 206 4.83 6.55 -20.13
C MET A 206 3.55 7.03 -20.83
N GLY A 207 3.09 8.24 -20.56
CA GLY A 207 1.86 8.76 -21.19
C GLY A 207 0.64 7.89 -20.89
N TYR A 208 0.57 7.34 -19.67
CA TYR A 208 -0.44 6.39 -19.19
C TYR A 208 -0.42 5.03 -19.92
N ASN A 209 -0.06 3.97 -19.19
CA ASN A 209 0.11 2.63 -19.77
C ASN A 209 -1.21 1.88 -20.03
N ILE A 210 -2.10 2.47 -20.83
CA ILE A 210 -3.32 1.82 -21.33
C ILE A 210 -2.95 0.72 -22.34
N GLN A 211 -1.87 0.92 -23.10
CA GLN A 211 -1.46 0.05 -24.21
C GLN A 211 -0.67 -1.20 -23.79
N ASN A 212 -0.52 -1.47 -22.49
CA ASN A 212 0.27 -2.60 -21.96
C ASN A 212 1.75 -2.60 -22.41
N ASN A 213 2.30 -1.41 -22.63
CA ASN A 213 3.73 -1.22 -22.87
C ASN A 213 4.54 -1.67 -21.64
N PRO A 214 5.78 -2.16 -21.80
CA PRO A 214 6.62 -2.57 -20.68
C PRO A 214 6.84 -1.41 -19.70
N TRP A 215 6.52 -1.62 -18.42
CA TRP A 215 6.66 -0.60 -17.39
C TRP A 215 8.14 -0.39 -16.98
N PRO A 216 8.61 0.85 -16.71
CA PRO A 216 9.96 1.09 -16.21
C PRO A 216 10.12 0.44 -14.82
N ARG A 217 11.25 -0.20 -14.55
CA ARG A 217 11.38 -1.06 -13.36
C ARG A 217 11.77 -0.32 -12.09
N LYS A 218 11.86 1.01 -12.10
CA LYS A 218 12.44 1.73 -10.95
C LYS A 218 11.51 1.63 -9.75
N SER A 219 10.20 1.80 -9.93
CA SER A 219 9.24 1.62 -8.83
C SER A 219 9.30 0.23 -8.20
N PHE A 220 9.44 -0.83 -9.02
CA PHE A 220 9.63 -2.20 -8.53
C PHE A 220 10.87 -2.32 -7.62
N TRP A 221 12.01 -1.77 -8.05
CA TRP A 221 13.23 -1.78 -7.24
C TRP A 221 13.10 -0.94 -5.97
N VAL A 222 12.41 0.20 -6.05
CA VAL A 222 12.14 1.02 -4.87
C VAL A 222 11.30 0.26 -3.84
N VAL A 223 10.30 -0.52 -4.26
CA VAL A 223 9.56 -1.39 -3.33
C VAL A 223 10.51 -2.34 -2.59
N LEU A 224 11.39 -3.03 -3.31
CA LEU A 224 12.34 -3.96 -2.70
C LEU A 224 13.34 -3.25 -1.77
N LEU A 225 13.80 -2.06 -2.16
CA LEU A 225 14.67 -1.23 -1.31
C LEU A 225 13.95 -0.77 -0.04
N THR A 226 12.70 -0.33 -0.14
CA THR A 226 11.87 0.04 1.01
C THR A 226 11.73 -1.13 1.97
N MET A 227 11.36 -2.32 1.46
CA MET A 227 11.24 -3.53 2.28
C MET A 227 12.58 -3.91 2.93
N GLY A 228 13.66 -3.94 2.16
CA GLY A 228 14.99 -4.29 2.66
C GLY A 228 15.49 -3.31 3.73
N ALA A 229 15.30 -2.01 3.53
CA ALA A 229 15.68 -0.98 4.49
C ALA A 229 14.85 -1.09 5.79
N SER A 230 13.54 -1.34 5.69
CA SER A 230 12.67 -1.59 6.84
C SER A 230 13.10 -2.83 7.64
N LEU A 231 13.50 -3.91 6.97
CA LEU A 231 14.00 -5.11 7.65
C LEU A 231 15.35 -4.87 8.35
N VAL A 232 16.26 -4.13 7.71
CA VAL A 232 17.55 -3.77 8.33
C VAL A 232 17.33 -2.91 9.57
N THR A 233 16.44 -1.93 9.50
CA THR A 233 16.13 -1.06 10.64
C THR A 233 15.40 -1.79 11.75
N LEU A 234 14.53 -2.75 11.42
CA LEU A 234 13.94 -3.66 12.40
C LEU A 234 15.01 -4.50 13.12
N ALA A 235 15.99 -5.02 12.39
CA ALA A 235 17.10 -5.78 12.99
C ALA A 235 18.01 -4.91 13.87
N ILE A 236 18.23 -3.64 13.49
CA ILE A 236 18.95 -2.70 14.35
C ILE A 236 18.15 -2.45 15.63
N GLN A 237 16.85 -2.16 15.51
CA GLN A 237 15.96 -1.90 16.65
C GLN A 237 15.94 -3.08 17.63
N SER A 238 15.82 -4.31 17.13
CA SER A 238 15.78 -5.50 17.98
C SER A 238 17.07 -5.72 18.78
N VAL A 239 18.22 -5.29 18.24
CA VAL A 239 19.53 -5.39 18.91
C VAL A 239 19.77 -4.22 19.88
N THR A 240 19.31 -3.02 19.56
CA THR A 240 19.66 -1.81 20.33
C THR A 240 18.64 -1.42 21.40
N VAL A 241 17.35 -1.51 21.09
CA VAL A 241 16.25 -1.04 21.97
C VAL A 241 15.38 -2.22 22.43
N GLY A 242 15.39 -3.33 21.69
CA GLY A 242 14.49 -4.45 21.90
C GLY A 242 13.13 -4.25 21.21
N MET A 243 12.33 -5.31 21.17
CA MET A 243 10.99 -5.30 20.56
C MET A 243 9.89 -4.82 21.51
N ASP A 244 10.12 -4.89 22.83
CA ASP A 244 9.22 -4.40 23.88
C ASP A 244 9.63 -3.00 24.37
N TRP A 245 9.82 -2.10 23.40
CA TRP A 245 10.34 -0.77 23.67
C TRP A 245 9.29 0.15 24.33
N VAL A 246 7.99 -0.15 24.17
CA VAL A 246 6.89 0.67 24.71
C VAL A 246 6.98 0.72 26.23
N GLY A 247 7.11 -0.44 26.90
CA GLY A 247 7.25 -0.50 28.36
C GLY A 247 8.57 0.09 28.88
N VAL A 248 9.63 0.12 28.06
CA VAL A 248 10.95 0.65 28.44
C VAL A 248 11.01 2.18 28.32
N VAL A 249 10.35 2.73 27.31
CA VAL A 249 10.43 4.17 26.98
C VAL A 249 9.33 4.97 27.67
N TYR A 250 8.17 4.36 27.86
CA TYR A 250 7.00 5.02 28.42
C TYR A 250 6.57 4.52 29.80
N GLY A 251 7.17 3.44 30.30
CA GLY A 251 6.94 2.88 31.64
C GLY A 251 7.70 3.57 32.76
#